data_AF-A0A3N4LR31-F1
#
_entry.id   AF-A0A3N4LR31-F1
#
_cell.length_a   1.000
_cell.length_b   1.000
_cell.length_c   1.000
_cell.angle_alpha   90.00
_cell.angle_beta   90.00
_cell.angle_gamma   90.00
#
_symmetry.space_group_name_H-M   'P 1'
#
loop_
_entity.id
_entity.type
_entity.pdbx_description
1 polymer ?
#
loop_
_entity_poly.entity_id
_entity_poly.type
_entity_poly.pdbx_seq_one_letter_code
_entity_poly.pdbx_strand_id
1 'polypeptide(L)'
;IVVILTTSTSPNPRDWRAITLSSFTSLSLDPHPLITFNVKTPSACATAMHARNRFIVHAMLPTTRAADFAARFSLPYVPGQDWKYAVRPNSVEQPLAYIHLDNLPALWEEVMFRLYCTPERTIPVQDHEIWVAKI
;
A
#
# COMPACT_ATOMS: atom_id res chain seq x y z
N ILE A 1 -1.45 -10.04 10.83
CA ILE A 1 -2.43 -9.34 9.98
C ILE A 1 -1.75 -8.99 8.67
N VAL A 2 -2.44 -9.11 7.54
CA VAL A 2 -1.86 -8.73 6.25
C VAL A 2 -2.25 -7.30 5.94
N VAL A 3 -1.29 -6.52 5.46
CA VAL A 3 -1.46 -5.09 5.26
C VAL A 3 -1.10 -4.73 3.83
N ILE A 4 -1.95 -3.94 3.17
CA ILE A 4 -1.69 -3.39 1.83
C ILE A 4 -1.61 -1.88 1.93
N LEU A 5 -0.51 -1.30 1.46
CA LEU A 5 -0.37 0.13 1.28
C LEU A 5 -0.77 0.50 -0.14
N THR A 6 -1.51 1.59 -0.31
CA THR A 6 -1.77 2.20 -1.61
C THR A 6 -1.39 3.67 -1.62
N THR A 7 -0.93 4.16 -2.76
CA THR A 7 -0.63 5.56 -3.01
C THR A 7 -0.78 5.87 -4.50
N SER A 8 -0.63 7.12 -4.88
CA SER A 8 -0.65 7.54 -6.28
C SER A 8 0.03 8.88 -6.47
N THR A 9 0.75 9.06 -7.58
CA THR A 9 1.28 10.38 -7.94
C THR A 9 0.23 11.27 -8.60
N SER A 10 -0.82 10.69 -9.18
CA SER A 10 -1.95 11.41 -9.77
C SER A 10 -3.26 10.64 -9.60
N PRO A 11 -4.44 11.24 -9.87
CA PRO A 11 -5.71 10.52 -9.88
C PRO A 11 -5.82 9.44 -10.97
N ASN A 12 -4.91 9.40 -11.94
CA ASN A 12 -4.93 8.41 -13.03
C ASN A 12 -4.61 7.01 -12.50
N PRO A 13 -5.43 5.97 -12.77
CA PRO A 13 -5.16 4.59 -12.36
C PRO A 13 -3.79 4.03 -12.75
N ARG A 14 -3.20 4.54 -13.84
CA ARG A 14 -1.85 4.14 -14.29
C ARG A 14 -0.74 4.59 -13.34
N ASP A 15 -1.02 5.59 -12.50
CA ASP A 15 -0.09 6.16 -11.53
C ASP A 15 -0.28 5.60 -10.12
N TRP A 16 -1.23 4.67 -9.95
CA TRP A 16 -1.52 4.06 -8.67
C TRP A 16 -0.49 3.00 -8.35
N ARG A 17 -0.05 2.99 -7.10
CA ARG A 17 0.93 2.04 -6.59
C ARG A 17 0.35 1.39 -5.36
N ALA A 18 0.60 0.10 -5.24
CA ALA A 18 0.21 -0.66 -4.07
C ALA A 18 1.26 -1.72 -3.78
N ILE A 19 1.49 -1.98 -2.50
CA ILE A 19 2.42 -3.00 -2.03
C ILE A 19 1.84 -3.70 -0.81
N THR A 20 2.14 -4.99 -0.68
CA THR A 20 1.91 -5.71 0.57
C THR A 20 3.06 -5.46 1.54
N LEU A 21 2.71 -5.12 2.77
CA LEU A 21 3.64 -4.86 3.86
C LEU A 21 3.65 -6.05 4.83
N SER A 22 4.85 -6.57 5.13
CA SER A 22 5.06 -7.62 6.14
C SER A 22 5.59 -7.07 7.47
N SER A 23 6.06 -5.83 7.51
CA SER A 23 6.78 -5.20 8.64
C SER A 23 5.96 -4.14 9.40
N PHE A 24 4.64 -4.11 9.20
CA PHE A 24 3.75 -3.11 9.79
C PHE A 24 3.63 -3.26 11.31
N THR A 25 3.93 -2.19 12.06
CA THR A 25 3.91 -2.17 13.53
C THR A 25 3.45 -0.81 14.06
N SER A 26 2.73 -0.78 15.19
CA SER A 26 2.46 0.46 15.95
C SER A 26 3.75 0.95 16.60
N LEU A 27 4.08 2.23 16.46
CA LEU A 27 5.33 2.81 16.97
C LEU A 27 5.12 3.68 18.21
N SER A 28 4.14 4.58 18.20
CA SER A 28 3.81 5.46 19.33
C SER A 28 2.32 5.72 19.37
N LEU A 29 1.79 6.09 20.55
CA LEU A 29 0.41 6.56 20.73
C LEU A 29 0.35 8.02 21.20
N ASP A 30 1.43 8.54 21.78
CA ASP A 30 1.52 9.88 22.36
C ASP A 30 2.76 10.63 21.77
N PRO A 31 2.66 11.92 21.42
CA PRO A 31 1.45 12.76 21.42
C PRO A 31 0.47 12.45 20.28
N HIS A 32 0.92 11.70 19.27
CA HIS A 32 0.10 11.28 18.13
C HIS A 32 0.38 9.81 17.79
N PRO A 33 -0.63 9.04 17.33
CA PRO A 33 -0.42 7.68 16.86
C PRO A 33 0.52 7.62 15.66
N LEU A 34 1.57 6.81 15.78
CA LEU A 34 2.54 6.54 14.73
C LEU A 34 2.57 5.05 14.39
N ILE A 35 2.76 4.75 13.12
CA ILE A 35 3.07 3.41 12.62
C ILE A 35 4.44 3.39 11.97
N THR A 36 5.02 2.20 11.88
CA THR A 36 6.26 1.95 11.16
C THR A 36 6.16 0.74 10.25
N PHE A 37 6.85 0.80 9.11
CA PHE A 37 7.00 -0.31 8.17
C PHE A 37 8.22 -0.09 7.27
N ASN A 38 8.64 -1.14 6.57
CA ASN A 38 9.82 -1.12 5.71
C ASN A 38 9.41 -1.21 4.24
N VAL A 39 10.06 -0.44 3.38
CA VAL A 39 9.84 -0.45 1.93
C VAL A 39 11.16 -0.62 1.21
N LYS A 40 11.23 -1.57 0.28
CA LYS A 40 12.42 -1.78 -0.57
C LYS A 40 12.64 -0.60 -1.51
N THR A 41 13.89 -0.20 -1.70
CA THR A 41 14.32 0.86 -2.61
C THR A 41 15.47 0.40 -3.52
N PRO A 42 15.48 0.80 -4.81
CA PRO A 42 14.45 1.59 -5.48
C PRO A 42 13.18 0.76 -5.75
N SER A 43 12.01 1.38 -5.62
CA SER A 43 10.74 0.78 -6.06
C SER A 43 9.75 1.85 -6.51
N ALA A 44 8.88 1.50 -7.46
CA ALA A 44 7.87 2.41 -7.98
C ALA A 44 6.92 2.93 -6.90
N CYS A 45 6.63 2.10 -5.88
CA CYS A 45 5.80 2.51 -4.74
C CYS A 45 6.54 3.48 -3.83
N ALA A 46 7.82 3.24 -3.50
CA ALA A 46 8.62 4.18 -2.70
C ALA A 46 8.70 5.56 -3.38
N THR A 47 8.96 5.60 -4.69
CA THR A 47 8.97 6.84 -5.46
C THR A 47 7.63 7.58 -5.39
N ALA A 48 6.50 6.86 -5.53
CA ALA A 48 5.18 7.47 -5.43
C ALA A 48 4.86 7.96 -4.02
N MET A 49 5.28 7.25 -2.98
CA MET A 49 5.10 7.67 -1.59
C MET A 49 5.85 8.97 -1.29
N HIS A 50 7.13 9.06 -1.70
CA HIS A 50 7.94 10.28 -1.58
C HIS A 50 7.33 11.47 -2.34
N ALA A 51 6.78 11.23 -3.53
CA ALA A 51 6.17 12.29 -4.33
C ALA A 51 4.82 12.77 -3.78
N ARG A 52 3.98 11.86 -3.28
CA ARG A 52 2.61 12.17 -2.86
C ARG A 52 2.50 12.63 -1.41
N ASN A 53 3.46 12.25 -0.55
CA ASN A 53 3.44 12.48 0.90
C ASN A 53 2.16 12.02 1.60
N ARG A 54 1.40 11.11 0.99
CA ARG A 54 0.14 10.58 1.50
C ARG A 54 -0.09 9.18 0.95
N PHE A 55 -0.59 8.29 1.79
CA PHE A 55 -0.90 6.91 1.41
C PHE A 55 -1.96 6.33 2.36
N ILE A 56 -2.61 5.25 1.94
CA ILE A 56 -3.61 4.56 2.73
C ILE A 56 -3.10 3.17 3.06
N VAL A 57 -3.15 2.80 4.34
CA VAL A 57 -2.79 1.48 4.83
C VAL A 57 -4.07 0.69 5.11
N HIS A 58 -4.21 -0.47 4.50
CA HIS A 58 -5.38 -1.34 4.59
C HIS A 58 -5.03 -2.56 5.43
N ALA A 59 -5.64 -2.68 6.59
CA ALA A 59 -5.61 -3.92 7.35
C ALA A 59 -6.65 -4.87 6.76
N MET A 60 -6.21 -6.01 6.24
CA MET A 60 -7.06 -6.92 5.49
C MET A 60 -7.79 -7.90 6.40
N LEU A 61 -9.00 -8.32 6.00
CA LEU A 61 -9.74 -9.40 6.64
C LEU A 61 -8.98 -10.74 6.51
N PRO A 62 -9.17 -11.70 7.42
CA PRO A 62 -8.49 -13.01 7.37
C PRO A 62 -9.21 -13.98 6.41
N THR A 63 -9.42 -13.58 5.15
CA THR A 63 -10.10 -14.41 4.14
C THR A 63 -9.11 -14.87 3.06
N THR A 64 -9.48 -15.93 2.32
CA THR A 64 -8.70 -16.39 1.17
C THR A 64 -8.61 -15.33 0.07
N ARG A 65 -9.68 -14.54 -0.13
CA ARG A 65 -9.72 -13.45 -1.11
C ARG A 65 -8.78 -12.31 -0.72
N ALA A 66 -8.74 -11.94 0.56
CA ALA A 66 -7.81 -10.95 1.08
C ALA A 66 -6.34 -11.40 0.93
N ALA A 67 -6.06 -12.68 1.20
CA ALA A 67 -4.73 -13.25 0.98
C ALA A 67 -4.32 -13.25 -0.49
N ASP A 68 -5.28 -13.46 -1.41
CA ASP A 68 -5.04 -13.33 -2.84
C ASP A 68 -4.69 -11.88 -3.23
N PHE A 69 -5.43 -10.88 -2.75
CA PHE A 69 -5.11 -9.46 -2.97
C PHE A 69 -3.70 -9.12 -2.50
N ALA A 70 -3.34 -9.55 -1.29
CA ALA A 70 -2.02 -9.30 -0.75
C ALA A 70 -0.92 -9.94 -1.60
N ALA A 71 -1.13 -11.17 -2.06
CA ALA A 71 -0.13 -11.81 -2.90
C ALA A 71 0.03 -11.14 -4.28
N ARG A 72 -1.05 -10.61 -4.86
CA ARG A 72 -0.98 -9.80 -6.10
C ARG A 72 -0.12 -8.55 -5.89
N PHE A 73 -0.24 -7.88 -4.74
CA PHE A 73 0.56 -6.69 -4.39
C PHE A 73 1.94 -7.00 -3.79
N SER A 74 2.31 -8.27 -3.66
CA SER A 74 3.69 -8.67 -3.36
C SER A 74 4.55 -8.81 -4.62
N LEU A 75 3.93 -8.77 -5.80
CA LEU A 75 4.63 -8.88 -7.08
C LEU A 75 5.16 -7.52 -7.55
N PRO A 76 6.26 -7.49 -8.33
CA PRO A 76 6.78 -6.24 -8.89
C PRO A 76 5.75 -5.53 -9.78
N TYR A 77 5.77 -4.19 -9.77
CA TYR A 77 4.98 -3.39 -10.69
C TYR A 77 5.40 -3.64 -12.15
N VAL A 78 4.40 -3.86 -13.03
CA VAL A 78 4.61 -3.95 -14.47
C VAL A 78 4.10 -2.67 -15.15
N PRO A 79 4.95 -1.93 -15.90
CA PRO A 79 4.53 -0.73 -16.61
C PRO A 79 3.35 -0.97 -17.56
N GLY A 80 2.36 -0.08 -17.53
CA GLY A 80 1.18 -0.16 -18.41
C GLY A 80 0.08 -1.10 -17.91
N GLN A 81 0.30 -1.82 -16.82
CA GLN A 81 -0.70 -2.65 -16.19
C GLN A 81 -1.79 -1.79 -15.54
N ASP A 82 -3.05 -2.15 -15.77
CA ASP A 82 -4.17 -1.55 -15.05
C ASP A 82 -4.17 -2.09 -13.61
N TRP A 83 -4.23 -1.16 -12.66
CA TRP A 83 -4.22 -1.43 -11.23
C TRP A 83 -5.31 -2.45 -10.81
N LYS A 84 -6.44 -2.51 -11.56
CA LYS A 84 -7.57 -3.42 -11.28
C LYS A 84 -7.20 -4.89 -11.39
N TYR A 85 -6.21 -5.17 -12.23
CA TYR A 85 -5.75 -6.51 -12.58
C TYR A 85 -4.34 -6.71 -12.04
N ALA A 86 -4.08 -6.44 -10.76
CA ALA A 86 -2.81 -6.81 -10.14
C ALA A 86 -2.53 -8.32 -10.41
N VAL A 87 -1.70 -8.65 -11.40
CA VAL A 87 -1.68 -9.99 -12.04
C VAL A 87 -0.92 -10.97 -11.17
N ARG A 88 -1.55 -12.10 -10.85
CA ARG A 88 -0.86 -13.38 -10.66
C ARG A 88 -0.95 -14.14 -11.99
N PRO A 89 0.16 -14.57 -12.60
CA PRO A 89 0.11 -15.34 -13.85
C PRO A 89 -0.86 -16.53 -13.71
N ASN A 90 -1.78 -16.69 -14.67
CA ASN A 90 -2.75 -17.79 -14.78
C ASN A 90 -3.93 -17.83 -13.77
N SER A 91 -4.31 -16.70 -13.18
CA SER A 91 -5.50 -16.62 -12.31
C SER A 91 -6.73 -16.23 -13.12
N VAL A 92 -7.89 -16.86 -12.89
CA VAL A 92 -9.17 -16.34 -13.39
C VAL A 92 -9.48 -15.08 -12.59
N GLU A 93 -9.20 -13.91 -13.15
CA GLU A 93 -9.18 -12.64 -12.43
C GLU A 93 -10.59 -12.14 -12.09
N GLN A 94 -10.85 -11.95 -10.80
CA GLN A 94 -11.87 -10.98 -10.38
C GLN A 94 -11.20 -9.61 -10.21
N PRO A 95 -11.79 -8.53 -10.77
CA PRO A 95 -11.26 -7.18 -10.63
C PRO A 95 -11.32 -6.75 -9.16
N LEU A 96 -10.32 -5.96 -8.76
CA LEU A 96 -10.33 -5.34 -7.44
C LEU A 96 -11.42 -4.26 -7.38
N ALA A 97 -12.28 -4.32 -6.37
CA ALA A 97 -13.17 -3.23 -6.03
C ALA A 97 -12.39 -2.13 -5.30
N TYR A 98 -12.45 -0.90 -5.81
CA TYR A 98 -11.82 0.26 -5.19
C TYR A 98 -12.72 1.47 -5.22
N ILE A 99 -12.36 2.40 -4.33
CA ILE A 99 -12.92 3.75 -4.27
C ILE A 99 -11.79 4.76 -4.25
N HIS A 100 -12.11 6.01 -4.58
CA HIS A 100 -11.21 7.13 -4.35
C HIS A 100 -11.47 7.70 -2.96
N LEU A 101 -10.45 7.68 -2.12
CA LEU A 101 -10.49 8.34 -0.82
C LEU A 101 -9.40 9.40 -0.80
N ASP A 102 -9.81 10.67 -0.74
CA ASP A 102 -8.91 11.82 -0.79
C ASP A 102 -7.89 11.78 -1.95
N ASN A 103 -8.43 11.52 -3.15
CA ASN A 103 -7.66 11.39 -4.38
C ASN A 103 -6.59 10.29 -4.37
N LEU A 104 -6.68 9.34 -3.43
CA LEU A 104 -5.87 8.13 -3.38
C LEU A 104 -6.75 6.91 -3.69
N PRO A 105 -6.19 5.89 -4.33
CA PRO A 105 -6.89 4.63 -4.50
C PRO A 105 -7.01 3.90 -3.17
N ALA A 106 -8.18 3.40 -2.83
CA ALA A 106 -8.41 2.59 -1.65
C ALA A 106 -9.15 1.30 -2.00
N LEU A 107 -8.67 0.18 -1.47
CA LEU A 107 -9.38 -1.10 -1.59
C LEU A 107 -10.72 -0.99 -0.86
N TRP A 108 -11.81 -1.39 -1.50
CA TRP A 108 -13.16 -1.33 -0.93
C TRP A 108 -13.52 -2.62 -0.18
N GLU A 109 -13.26 -3.76 -0.81
CA GLU A 109 -13.58 -5.09 -0.29
C GLU A 109 -12.42 -5.71 0.49
N GLU A 110 -12.74 -6.68 1.35
CA GLU A 110 -11.75 -7.46 2.12
C GLU A 110 -10.89 -6.64 3.08
N VAL A 111 -11.29 -5.40 3.40
CA VAL A 111 -10.59 -4.50 4.31
C VAL A 111 -11.31 -4.45 5.65
N MET A 112 -10.58 -4.76 6.73
CA MET A 112 -11.05 -4.62 8.11
C MET A 112 -11.10 -3.15 8.54
N PHE A 113 -10.02 -2.41 8.30
CA PHE A 113 -9.95 -0.96 8.54
C PHE A 113 -8.88 -0.31 7.65
N ARG A 114 -8.98 1.02 7.50
CA ARG A 114 -8.06 1.86 6.72
C ARG A 114 -7.46 2.92 7.60
N LEU A 115 -6.15 3.14 7.46
CA LEU A 115 -5.44 4.24 8.11
C LEU A 115 -5.00 5.23 7.03
N TYR A 116 -5.31 6.50 7.25
CA TYR A 116 -4.91 7.59 6.36
C TYR A 116 -3.59 8.13 6.86
N CYS A 117 -2.54 7.97 6.08
CA CYS A 117 -1.21 8.19 6.59
C CYS A 117 -0.49 9.33 5.88
N THR A 118 0.27 10.10 6.67
CA THR A 118 1.27 11.05 6.18
C THR A 118 2.65 10.67 6.73
N PRO A 119 3.71 10.73 5.93
CA PRO A 119 5.05 10.40 6.39
C PRO A 119 5.52 11.41 7.43
N GLU A 120 6.09 10.91 8.52
CA GLU A 120 6.72 11.70 9.58
C GLU A 120 8.24 11.67 9.45
N ARG A 121 8.79 10.49 9.15
CA ARG A 121 10.22 10.29 9.00
C ARG A 121 10.49 9.09 8.10
N THR A 122 11.51 9.21 7.27
CA THR A 122 12.03 8.10 6.47
C THR A 122 13.52 7.91 6.78
N ILE A 123 13.93 6.67 7.05
CA ILE A 123 15.29 6.34 7.45
C ILE A 123 15.84 5.34 6.42
N PRO A 124 16.80 5.72 5.57
CA PRO A 124 17.42 4.80 4.63
C PRO A 124 18.29 3.78 5.37
N VAL A 125 18.11 2.51 5.05
CA VAL A 125 18.83 1.36 5.61
C VAL A 125 19.15 0.38 4.49
N GLN A 126 20.37 0.46 3.96
CA GLN A 126 20.82 -0.36 2.83
C GLN A 126 19.85 -0.27 1.64
N ASP A 127 19.24 -1.38 1.23
CA ASP A 127 18.31 -1.47 0.11
C ASP A 127 16.84 -1.23 0.52
N HIS A 128 16.60 -0.74 1.74
CA HIS A 128 15.28 -0.43 2.25
C HIS A 128 15.24 0.97 2.88
N GLU A 129 14.02 1.45 3.07
CA GLU A 129 13.71 2.59 3.92
C GLU A 129 12.76 2.15 5.03
N ILE A 130 13.04 2.57 6.26
CA ILE A 130 12.10 2.49 7.37
C ILE A 130 11.25 3.76 7.33
N TRP A 131 9.94 3.58 7.21
CA TRP A 131 8.97 4.66 7.16
C TRP A 131 8.24 4.75 8.49
N VAL A 132 8.29 5.93 9.12
CA VAL A 132 7.43 6.32 10.23
C VAL A 132 6.33 7.22 9.69
N ALA A 133 5.08 6.91 10.01
CA ALA A 133 3.94 7.67 9.51
C ALA A 133 2.96 8.00 10.63
N LYS A 134 2.40 9.21 10.56
CA LYS A 134 1.25 9.64 11.36
C LYS A 134 -0.03 9.07 10.76
N ILE A 135 -0.94 8.63 11.63
CA ILE A 135 -2.32 8.24 11.30
C ILE A 135 -3.24 9.45 11.49
#